data_AF-A0A8K1EU16-F1
#
_entry.id   AF-A0A8K1EU16-F1
#
_cell.length_a   1.000
_cell.length_b   1.000
_cell.length_c   1.000
_cell.angle_alpha   90.00
_cell.angle_beta   90.00
_cell.angle_gamma   90.00
#
_symmetry.space_group_name_H-M   'P 1'
#
loop_
_entity.id
_entity.type
_entity.pdbx_description
1 polymer ?
#
loop_
_entity_poly.entity_id
_entity_poly.type
_entity_poly.pdbx_seq_one_letter_code
_entity_poly.pdbx_strand_id
1 'polypeptide(L)'
;MSKLESENDEHMPIGFEVAFPSLVEIARSLNIEVPYDSHVFQDIYAKRNVKIERIPRDILHKVPTTLLYSLEGMPGLDWEKLLKLKCQDGSFLFSPSSTAFAVMQTKDLNCLNYLKGVVQRFNGGVPGVYPVDLFEHIWAVDRLQRLGISRYFQPEIKECINYVSRYWTHKGICWARNSKVYDIDDSAMGFRLLRSHGHEVSADVFQHFEKGGEFCCFGRQSTEAVTGMFNLYRASQVLFPGEKILEDAKQFSSNFLKERQAANQLFDKWIIMKDLSGEVGYALQFPWYASLPRVETRFYLEQYGGQDDVWIGKTLYSGLPLDLDSADGYELRILFKQEAVLNALLVLLTRHCKLPIPLVPFHSVIAVAMPFVSNKTYLELAKLDYNDCQALHRMELDTIQRWYEECNLGEFGFSKRALLLGYFLAAASIYEPERSRERLAWVKTTALVETIASYFDKEEMRRAFLNEFAKNNTPRDYIIRRLKETKGRCHELTKIAVKADESRRRLRLELDEVKGELEKLSGQHSMMKKDCEWMDKRKTN
;
A
#
# COMPACT_ATOMS: atom_id res chain seq x y z
N MET A 1 -29.86 -15.94 16.20
CA MET A 1 -30.18 -16.21 14.78
C MET A 1 -30.79 -15.01 14.07
N SER A 2 -31.45 -14.10 14.81
CA SER A 2 -32.02 -12.84 14.31
C SER A 2 -31.12 -11.93 13.45
N LYS A 3 -29.78 -11.98 13.61
CA LYS A 3 -28.87 -11.18 12.76
C LYS A 3 -28.62 -11.76 11.36
N LEU A 4 -28.75 -13.08 11.14
CA LEU A 4 -28.61 -13.67 9.78
C LEU A 4 -29.74 -13.23 8.83
N GLU A 5 -30.89 -12.84 9.39
CA GLU A 5 -32.05 -12.33 8.63
C GLU A 5 -31.91 -10.84 8.28
N SER A 6 -31.01 -10.11 8.94
CA SER A 6 -30.93 -8.64 8.88
C SER A 6 -29.54 -8.08 8.54
N GLU A 7 -28.51 -8.92 8.44
CA GLU A 7 -27.15 -8.51 8.09
C GLU A 7 -26.96 -8.30 6.58
N ASN A 8 -26.11 -7.35 6.23
CA ASN A 8 -25.75 -7.05 4.84
C ASN A 8 -24.94 -8.22 4.24
N ASP A 9 -25.39 -8.76 3.11
CA ASP A 9 -24.72 -9.81 2.35
C ASP A 9 -23.29 -9.40 1.90
N GLU A 10 -22.97 -8.11 1.86
CA GLU A 10 -21.67 -7.58 1.40
C GLU A 10 -20.51 -7.83 2.36
N HIS A 11 -20.75 -7.90 3.67
CA HIS A 11 -19.72 -8.20 4.68
C HIS A 11 -19.70 -9.66 5.10
N MET A 12 -20.38 -10.53 4.34
CA MET A 12 -20.43 -11.94 4.64
C MET A 12 -19.04 -12.59 4.44
N PRO A 13 -18.54 -13.39 5.41
CA PRO A 13 -17.23 -14.00 5.31
C PRO A 13 -17.03 -14.88 4.07
N ILE A 14 -15.77 -15.04 3.64
CA ILE A 14 -15.41 -15.83 2.46
C ILE A 14 -15.96 -17.24 2.55
N GLY A 15 -16.77 -17.60 1.56
CA GLY A 15 -17.31 -18.95 1.42
C GLY A 15 -18.33 -19.32 2.49
N PHE A 16 -18.84 -18.36 3.27
CA PHE A 16 -19.81 -18.63 4.33
C PHE A 16 -21.06 -19.36 3.83
N GLU A 17 -21.60 -18.99 2.65
CA GLU A 17 -22.79 -19.66 2.10
C GLU A 17 -22.53 -21.13 1.73
N VAL A 18 -21.27 -21.56 1.64
CA VAL A 18 -20.91 -22.94 1.28
C VAL A 18 -20.41 -23.71 2.50
N ALA A 19 -19.56 -23.09 3.32
CA ALA A 19 -19.01 -23.68 4.52
C ALA A 19 -20.08 -23.88 5.59
N PHE A 20 -20.86 -22.84 5.92
CA PHE A 20 -21.82 -22.88 7.03
C PHE A 20 -22.85 -24.00 6.88
N PRO A 21 -23.55 -24.19 5.74
CA PRO A 21 -24.51 -25.29 5.63
C PRO A 21 -23.83 -26.67 5.70
N SER A 22 -22.59 -26.79 5.22
CA SER A 22 -21.83 -28.05 5.33
C SER A 22 -21.54 -28.42 6.79
N LEU A 23 -21.36 -27.42 7.65
CA LEU A 23 -21.13 -27.61 9.08
C LEU A 23 -22.40 -27.94 9.84
N VAL A 24 -23.51 -27.35 9.41
CA VAL A 24 -24.84 -27.69 9.93
C VAL A 24 -25.15 -29.16 9.64
N GLU A 25 -24.78 -29.68 8.46
CA GLU A 25 -24.87 -31.11 8.15
C GLU A 25 -23.99 -31.98 9.07
N ILE A 26 -22.75 -31.57 9.32
CA ILE A 26 -21.86 -32.28 10.26
C ILE A 26 -22.47 -32.29 11.66
N ALA A 27 -22.94 -31.13 12.15
CA ALA A 27 -23.60 -31.00 13.44
C ALA A 27 -24.83 -31.93 13.54
N ARG A 28 -25.62 -32.02 12.47
CA ARG A 28 -26.79 -32.92 12.38
C ARG A 28 -26.36 -34.38 12.49
N SER A 29 -25.30 -34.78 11.78
CA SER A 29 -24.77 -36.15 11.85
C SER A 29 -24.25 -36.54 13.25
N LEU A 30 -23.91 -35.54 14.08
CA LEU A 30 -23.44 -35.72 15.46
C LEU A 30 -24.56 -35.55 16.50
N ASN A 31 -25.82 -35.40 16.08
CA ASN A 31 -26.98 -35.16 16.93
C ASN A 31 -26.84 -33.91 17.83
N ILE A 32 -26.22 -32.85 17.32
CA ILE A 32 -26.12 -31.57 18.04
C ILE A 32 -27.44 -30.80 17.85
N GLU A 33 -28.06 -30.35 18.94
CA GLU A 33 -29.29 -29.56 18.85
C GLU A 33 -29.03 -28.14 18.32
N VAL A 34 -29.54 -27.86 17.12
CA VAL A 34 -29.65 -26.52 16.53
C VAL A 34 -31.03 -26.39 15.86
N PRO A 35 -31.59 -25.18 15.67
CA PRO A 35 -32.92 -24.99 15.11
C PRO A 35 -32.93 -25.18 13.58
N TYR A 36 -32.74 -26.41 13.13
CA TYR A 36 -32.58 -26.80 11.72
C TYR A 36 -33.73 -26.34 10.81
N ASP A 37 -34.94 -26.22 11.35
CA ASP A 37 -36.15 -25.86 10.61
C ASP A 37 -36.38 -24.35 10.49
N SER A 38 -35.47 -23.52 11.02
CA SER A 38 -35.54 -22.06 10.85
C SER A 38 -35.41 -21.67 9.37
N HIS A 39 -36.21 -20.69 8.94
CA HIS A 39 -36.20 -20.12 7.59
C HIS A 39 -34.78 -19.71 7.13
N VAL A 40 -33.98 -19.18 8.05
CA VAL A 40 -32.58 -18.81 7.82
C VAL A 40 -31.74 -19.94 7.26
N PHE A 41 -31.94 -21.17 7.76
CA PHE A 41 -31.22 -22.31 7.23
C PHE A 41 -31.66 -22.61 5.81
N GLN A 42 -32.97 -22.66 5.56
CA GLN A 42 -33.51 -22.92 4.22
C GLN A 42 -32.94 -21.95 3.18
N ASP A 43 -32.89 -20.66 3.51
CA ASP A 43 -32.31 -19.61 2.65
C ASP A 43 -30.83 -19.86 2.36
N ILE A 44 -30.02 -20.17 3.38
CA ILE A 44 -28.59 -20.37 3.16
C ILE A 44 -28.28 -21.67 2.41
N TYR A 45 -29.10 -22.73 2.59
CA TYR A 45 -29.01 -23.94 1.78
C TYR A 45 -29.38 -23.67 0.31
N ALA A 46 -30.38 -22.83 0.06
CA ALA A 46 -30.72 -22.39 -1.30
C ALA A 46 -29.57 -21.59 -1.93
N LYS A 47 -29.00 -20.61 -1.21
CA LYS A 47 -27.81 -19.85 -1.64
C LYS A 47 -26.63 -20.79 -1.94
N ARG A 48 -26.38 -21.79 -1.10
CA ARG A 48 -25.35 -22.82 -1.32
C ARG A 48 -25.53 -23.56 -2.64
N ASN A 49 -26.74 -24.06 -2.90
CA ASN A 49 -27.01 -24.90 -4.07
C ASN A 49 -26.79 -24.13 -5.38
N VAL A 50 -27.33 -22.90 -5.46
CA VAL A 50 -27.09 -22.00 -6.60
C VAL A 50 -25.59 -21.74 -6.80
N LYS A 51 -24.83 -21.54 -5.71
CA LYS A 51 -23.39 -21.29 -5.79
C LYS A 51 -22.62 -22.53 -6.24
N ILE A 52 -22.99 -23.72 -5.77
CA ILE A 52 -22.37 -24.98 -6.17
C ILE A 52 -22.62 -25.29 -7.65
N GLU A 53 -23.81 -25.01 -8.17
CA GLU A 53 -24.15 -25.20 -9.59
C GLU A 53 -23.30 -24.31 -10.51
N ARG A 54 -22.94 -23.11 -10.04
CA ARG A 54 -22.07 -22.18 -10.77
C ARG A 54 -20.59 -22.56 -10.71
N ILE A 55 -20.19 -23.47 -9.82
CA ILE A 55 -18.78 -23.88 -9.71
C ILE A 55 -18.44 -24.78 -10.91
N PRO A 56 -17.47 -24.38 -11.76
CA PRO A 56 -17.02 -25.23 -12.85
C PRO A 56 -16.22 -26.41 -12.30
N ARG A 57 -16.92 -27.54 -12.06
CA ARG A 57 -16.35 -28.76 -11.45
C ARG A 57 -15.19 -29.34 -12.25
N ASP A 58 -15.23 -29.16 -13.56
CA ASP A 58 -14.18 -29.56 -14.48
C ASP A 58 -12.91 -28.71 -14.32
N ILE A 59 -13.04 -27.43 -13.97
CA ILE A 59 -11.93 -26.51 -13.70
C ILE A 59 -11.36 -26.73 -12.29
N LEU A 60 -12.22 -26.93 -11.28
CA LEU A 60 -11.86 -27.13 -9.87
C LEU A 60 -10.75 -28.16 -9.66
N HIS A 61 -10.77 -29.24 -10.44
CA HIS A 61 -9.84 -30.36 -10.32
C HIS A 61 -8.67 -30.32 -11.33
N LYS A 62 -8.63 -29.33 -12.22
CA LYS A 62 -7.61 -29.23 -13.29
C LYS A 62 -6.59 -28.14 -13.04
N VAL A 63 -7.00 -27.00 -12.50
CA VAL A 63 -6.14 -25.83 -12.32
C VAL A 63 -6.33 -25.21 -10.94
N PRO A 64 -5.27 -24.63 -10.34
CA PRO A 64 -5.41 -23.89 -9.09
C PRO A 64 -6.36 -22.71 -9.27
N THR A 65 -7.34 -22.59 -8.37
CA THR A 65 -8.30 -21.48 -8.31
C THR A 65 -8.57 -21.12 -6.86
N THR A 66 -9.23 -19.99 -6.62
CA THR A 66 -9.67 -19.55 -5.28
C THR A 66 -10.59 -20.57 -4.59
N LEU A 67 -11.21 -21.50 -5.32
CA LEU A 67 -12.04 -22.56 -4.76
C LEU A 67 -11.26 -23.52 -3.86
N LEU A 68 -9.95 -23.69 -4.09
CA LEU A 68 -9.08 -24.46 -3.21
C LEU A 68 -9.02 -23.88 -1.79
N TYR A 69 -9.33 -22.59 -1.65
CA TYR A 69 -9.38 -21.95 -0.34
C TYR A 69 -10.49 -22.52 0.53
N SER A 70 -11.60 -23.05 0.01
CA SER A 70 -12.80 -23.43 0.79
C SER A 70 -13.30 -24.87 0.51
N LEU A 71 -12.40 -25.85 0.40
CA LEU A 71 -12.77 -27.23 0.08
C LEU A 71 -13.67 -27.89 1.14
N GLU A 72 -13.57 -27.47 2.40
CA GLU A 72 -14.34 -28.02 3.52
C GLU A 72 -15.86 -27.88 3.38
N GLY A 73 -16.32 -26.95 2.54
CA GLY A 73 -17.74 -26.76 2.25
C GLY A 73 -18.24 -27.47 0.98
N MET A 74 -17.34 -28.10 0.21
CA MET A 74 -17.65 -28.60 -1.13
C MET A 74 -17.94 -30.10 -1.13
N PRO A 75 -19.12 -30.55 -1.59
CA PRO A 75 -19.42 -31.97 -1.74
C PRO A 75 -18.79 -32.54 -3.02
N GLY A 76 -18.55 -33.86 -3.06
CA GLY A 76 -18.19 -34.58 -4.30
C GLY A 76 -16.82 -34.20 -4.87
N LEU A 77 -15.80 -34.14 -4.02
CA LEU A 77 -14.43 -33.81 -4.41
C LEU A 77 -13.64 -35.06 -4.85
N ASP A 78 -12.89 -34.92 -5.95
CA ASP A 78 -11.93 -35.91 -6.42
C ASP A 78 -10.54 -35.59 -5.84
N TRP A 79 -10.20 -36.26 -4.74
CA TRP A 79 -8.97 -36.01 -3.99
C TRP A 79 -7.71 -36.38 -4.75
N GLU A 80 -7.76 -37.38 -5.64
CA GLU A 80 -6.58 -37.78 -6.43
C GLU A 80 -6.14 -36.63 -7.35
N LYS A 81 -7.11 -35.91 -7.93
CA LYS A 81 -6.84 -34.73 -8.73
C LYS A 81 -6.47 -33.51 -7.87
N LEU A 82 -7.20 -33.26 -6.79
CA LEU A 82 -6.95 -32.09 -5.93
C LEU A 82 -5.56 -32.11 -5.30
N LEU A 83 -5.06 -33.28 -4.86
CA LEU A 83 -3.72 -33.38 -4.28
C LEU A 83 -2.61 -32.92 -5.24
N LYS A 84 -2.84 -32.95 -6.56
CA LYS A 84 -1.90 -32.45 -7.58
C LYS A 84 -1.87 -30.90 -7.66
N LEU A 85 -2.86 -30.24 -7.05
CA LEU A 85 -3.02 -28.78 -7.05
C LEU A 85 -2.55 -28.10 -5.74
N LYS A 86 -2.01 -28.87 -4.78
CA LYS A 86 -1.48 -28.32 -3.51
C LYS A 86 -0.42 -27.25 -3.75
N CYS A 87 -0.36 -26.31 -2.81
CA CYS A 87 0.76 -25.39 -2.69
C CYS A 87 2.04 -26.15 -2.32
N GLN A 88 3.19 -25.54 -2.60
CA GLN A 88 4.50 -26.16 -2.34
C GLN A 88 4.74 -26.44 -0.85
N ASP A 89 4.12 -25.66 0.03
CA ASP A 89 4.18 -25.84 1.49
C ASP A 89 3.28 -26.99 2.00
N GLY A 90 2.49 -27.62 1.12
CA GLY A 90 1.55 -28.69 1.46
C GLY A 90 0.13 -28.23 1.72
N SER A 91 -0.15 -26.92 1.71
CA SER A 91 -1.50 -26.38 1.93
C SER A 91 -2.38 -26.44 0.69
N PHE A 92 -3.69 -26.31 0.91
CA PHE A 92 -4.66 -25.93 -0.11
C PHE A 92 -4.91 -24.43 -0.04
N LEU A 93 -4.29 -23.70 -0.98
CA LEU A 93 -4.33 -22.23 -1.11
C LEU A 93 -4.16 -21.51 0.23
N PHE A 94 -3.19 -21.95 1.02
CA PHE A 94 -2.81 -21.32 2.30
C PHE A 94 -3.94 -21.30 3.34
N SER A 95 -4.99 -22.12 3.20
CA SER A 95 -6.06 -22.22 4.20
C SER A 95 -5.86 -23.41 5.13
N PRO A 96 -5.69 -23.19 6.45
CA PRO A 96 -5.65 -24.27 7.42
C PRO A 96 -6.92 -25.12 7.45
N SER A 97 -8.13 -24.56 7.36
CA SER A 97 -9.36 -25.38 7.37
C SER A 97 -9.51 -26.25 6.13
N SER A 98 -9.22 -25.72 4.94
CA SER A 98 -9.27 -26.50 3.69
C SER A 98 -8.24 -27.63 3.72
N THR A 99 -7.04 -27.34 4.24
CA THR A 99 -5.96 -28.33 4.38
C THR A 99 -6.28 -29.39 5.45
N ALA A 100 -6.89 -29.00 6.57
CA ALA A 100 -7.35 -29.91 7.61
C ALA A 100 -8.41 -30.88 7.07
N PHE A 101 -9.37 -30.36 6.29
CA PHE A 101 -10.36 -31.19 5.62
C PHE A 101 -9.70 -32.18 4.66
N ALA A 102 -8.71 -31.75 3.87
CA ALA A 102 -7.95 -32.65 3.01
C ALA A 102 -7.22 -33.76 3.79
N VAL A 103 -6.62 -33.45 4.95
CA VAL A 103 -5.99 -34.46 5.83
C VAL A 103 -7.02 -35.47 6.31
N MET A 104 -8.23 -35.04 6.69
CA MET A 104 -9.28 -35.95 7.14
C MET A 104 -9.62 -37.00 6.07
N GLN A 105 -9.69 -36.57 4.81
CA GLN A 105 -10.10 -37.39 3.67
C GLN A 105 -8.97 -38.26 3.09
N THR A 106 -7.73 -37.76 3.12
CA THR A 106 -6.63 -38.37 2.35
C THR A 106 -5.46 -38.89 3.20
N LYS A 107 -5.35 -38.44 4.45
CA LYS A 107 -4.18 -38.66 5.31
C LYS A 107 -2.85 -38.19 4.69
N ASP A 108 -2.89 -37.24 3.75
CA ASP A 108 -1.69 -36.72 3.09
C ASP A 108 -0.70 -36.10 4.08
N LEU A 109 0.55 -36.57 4.05
CA LEU A 109 1.57 -36.18 5.02
C LEU A 109 2.06 -34.74 4.82
N ASN A 110 2.05 -34.21 3.59
CA ASN A 110 2.47 -32.83 3.33
C ASN A 110 1.43 -31.84 3.88
N CYS A 111 0.14 -32.13 3.70
CA CYS A 111 -0.93 -31.38 4.34
C CYS A 111 -0.83 -31.42 5.87
N LEU A 112 -0.53 -32.58 6.45
CA LEU A 112 -0.32 -32.70 7.89
C LEU A 112 0.90 -31.91 8.38
N ASN A 113 2.00 -31.93 7.63
CA ASN A 113 3.22 -31.20 7.98
C ASN A 113 3.00 -29.69 7.94
N TYR A 114 2.27 -29.18 6.94
CA TYR A 114 1.81 -27.79 6.92
C TYR A 114 1.06 -27.43 8.20
N LEU A 115 0.02 -28.19 8.56
CA LEU A 115 -0.79 -27.91 9.75
C LEU A 115 0.03 -27.96 11.04
N LYS A 116 0.92 -28.95 11.18
CA LYS A 116 1.84 -29.02 12.33
C LYS A 116 2.69 -27.76 12.45
N GLY A 117 3.22 -27.27 11.34
CA GLY A 117 4.01 -26.04 11.32
C GLY A 117 3.20 -24.82 11.76
N VAL A 118 1.96 -24.67 11.25
CA VAL A 118 1.07 -23.56 11.63
C VAL A 118 0.70 -23.65 13.13
N VAL A 119 0.24 -24.81 13.59
CA VAL A 119 -0.11 -25.03 15.00
C VAL A 119 1.07 -24.74 15.92
N GLN A 120 2.28 -25.17 15.55
CA GLN A 120 3.49 -24.89 16.31
C GLN A 120 3.80 -23.39 16.36
N ARG A 121 3.62 -22.68 15.24
CA ARG A 121 3.90 -21.23 15.12
C ARG A 121 2.96 -20.37 15.97
N PHE A 122 1.72 -20.81 16.16
CA PHE A 122 0.66 -20.08 16.86
C PHE A 122 0.25 -20.75 18.19
N ASN A 123 1.12 -21.61 18.73
CA ASN A 123 0.96 -22.24 20.04
C ASN A 123 -0.39 -22.94 20.24
N GLY A 124 -0.88 -23.60 19.19
CA GLY A 124 -2.09 -24.41 19.22
C GLY A 124 -3.20 -23.88 18.30
N GLY A 125 -3.48 -22.57 18.33
CA GLY A 125 -4.42 -21.94 17.41
C GLY A 125 -3.90 -21.94 15.96
N VAL A 126 -4.76 -21.65 14.98
CA VAL A 126 -4.33 -21.41 13.59
C VAL A 126 -5.18 -20.30 12.97
N PRO A 127 -4.60 -19.45 12.09
CA PRO A 127 -5.36 -18.44 11.36
C PRO A 127 -6.23 -19.02 10.25
N GLY A 128 -7.15 -18.23 9.69
CA GLY A 128 -7.91 -18.66 8.50
C GLY A 128 -7.09 -18.67 7.20
N VAL A 129 -5.93 -18.00 7.18
CA VAL A 129 -4.94 -18.02 6.10
C VAL A 129 -3.50 -17.95 6.65
N TYR A 130 -2.59 -18.76 6.12
CA TYR A 130 -1.16 -18.71 6.44
C TYR A 130 -0.28 -19.40 5.38
N PRO A 131 0.89 -18.85 5.01
CA PRO A 131 1.44 -17.56 5.44
C PRO A 131 0.72 -16.37 4.80
N VAL A 132 1.08 -15.16 5.24
CA VAL A 132 0.66 -13.86 4.67
C VAL A 132 1.88 -12.94 4.51
N ASP A 133 3.03 -13.55 4.20
CA ASP A 133 4.33 -12.91 4.22
C ASP A 133 4.44 -11.78 3.19
N LEU A 134 4.06 -12.00 1.93
CA LEU A 134 4.15 -10.95 0.93
C LEU A 134 3.20 -9.80 1.22
N PHE A 135 1.95 -10.12 1.59
CA PHE A 135 0.96 -9.12 1.99
C PHE A 135 1.48 -8.22 3.12
N GLU A 136 2.00 -8.82 4.19
CA GLU A 136 2.43 -8.08 5.38
C GLU A 136 3.61 -7.14 5.08
N HIS A 137 4.61 -7.61 4.34
CA HIS A 137 5.75 -6.76 3.94
C HIS A 137 5.30 -5.59 3.05
N ILE A 138 4.43 -5.86 2.07
CA ILE A 138 3.93 -4.86 1.12
C ILE A 138 3.10 -3.80 1.83
N TRP A 139 2.12 -4.21 2.63
CA TRP A 139 1.23 -3.28 3.30
C TRP A 139 1.94 -2.50 4.41
N ALA A 140 2.84 -3.11 5.18
CA ALA A 140 3.61 -2.38 6.19
C ALA A 140 4.39 -1.21 5.56
N VAL A 141 5.09 -1.47 4.44
CA VAL A 141 5.82 -0.42 3.72
C VAL A 141 4.88 0.67 3.20
N ASP A 142 3.75 0.30 2.58
CA ASP A 142 2.78 1.28 2.09
C ASP A 142 2.23 2.17 3.21
N ARG A 143 1.89 1.60 4.37
CA ARG A 143 1.40 2.35 5.53
C ARG A 143 2.43 3.33 6.06
N LEU A 144 3.68 2.89 6.25
CA LEU A 144 4.76 3.76 6.69
C LEU A 144 5.02 4.92 5.72
N GLN A 145 4.94 4.67 4.42
CA GLN A 145 5.11 5.70 3.38
C GLN A 145 3.97 6.72 3.40
N ARG A 146 2.72 6.27 3.38
CA ARG A 146 1.55 7.17 3.35
C ARG A 146 1.40 7.96 4.64
N LEU A 147 1.71 7.34 5.79
CA LEU A 147 1.78 8.02 7.09
C LEU A 147 2.97 8.98 7.19
N GLY A 148 3.88 8.97 6.21
CA GLY A 148 4.90 9.99 6.08
C GLY A 148 6.10 9.82 7.00
N ILE A 149 6.25 8.64 7.60
CA ILE A 149 7.28 8.28 8.60
C ILE A 149 8.29 7.25 8.08
N SER A 150 8.16 6.82 6.82
CA SER A 150 9.06 5.84 6.19
C SER A 150 10.55 6.22 6.23
N ARG A 151 10.89 7.51 6.30
CA ARG A 151 12.30 7.97 6.36
C ARG A 151 13.08 7.46 7.58
N TYR A 152 12.40 7.08 8.66
CA TYR A 152 13.04 6.52 9.85
C TYR A 152 13.36 5.02 9.73
N PHE A 153 12.81 4.35 8.71
CA PHE A 153 12.85 2.88 8.58
C PHE A 153 13.45 2.44 7.24
N GLN A 154 14.34 3.24 6.65
CA GLN A 154 14.89 2.96 5.32
C GLN A 154 15.61 1.61 5.22
N PRO A 155 16.44 1.19 6.19
CA PRO A 155 17.05 -0.15 6.16
C PRO A 155 16.01 -1.28 6.17
N GLU A 156 15.01 -1.18 7.05
CA GLU A 156 13.97 -2.20 7.24
C GLU A 156 13.04 -2.27 6.03
N ILE A 157 12.66 -1.10 5.47
CA ILE A 157 11.89 -1.02 4.22
C ILE A 157 12.66 -1.69 3.09
N LYS A 158 13.96 -1.42 2.96
CA LYS A 158 14.79 -2.06 1.93
C LYS A 158 14.83 -3.58 2.08
N GLU A 159 14.91 -4.10 3.31
CA GLU A 159 14.81 -5.53 3.57
C GLU A 159 13.44 -6.10 3.14
N CYS A 160 12.36 -5.40 3.45
CA CYS A 160 11.01 -5.79 3.04
C CYS A 160 10.86 -5.83 1.51
N ILE A 161 11.30 -4.79 0.82
CA ILE A 161 11.25 -4.71 -0.65
C ILE A 161 12.12 -5.82 -1.28
N ASN A 162 13.31 -6.08 -0.74
CA ASN A 162 14.15 -7.18 -1.20
C ASN A 162 13.50 -8.56 -0.99
N TYR A 163 12.75 -8.74 0.10
CA TYR A 163 11.99 -9.96 0.34
C TYR A 163 10.90 -10.14 -0.73
N VAL A 164 10.11 -9.09 -0.99
CA VAL A 164 9.07 -9.10 -2.03
C VAL A 164 9.67 -9.38 -3.41
N SER A 165 10.78 -8.71 -3.74
CA SER A 165 11.49 -8.88 -5.02
C SER A 165 11.97 -10.32 -5.22
N ARG A 166 12.36 -11.03 -4.15
CA ARG A 166 12.84 -12.43 -4.23
C ARG A 166 11.75 -13.39 -4.71
N TYR A 167 10.49 -13.10 -4.41
CA TYR A 167 9.35 -13.95 -4.74
C TYR A 167 8.44 -13.36 -5.82
N TRP A 168 8.83 -12.22 -6.40
CA TRP A 168 8.13 -11.63 -7.54
C TRP A 168 8.18 -12.55 -8.75
N THR A 169 7.08 -12.63 -9.51
CA THR A 169 7.00 -13.45 -10.72
C THR A 169 6.41 -12.69 -11.90
N HIS A 170 6.64 -13.17 -13.13
CA HIS A 170 6.06 -12.59 -14.34
C HIS A 170 4.54 -12.70 -14.43
N LYS A 171 3.89 -13.50 -13.57
CA LYS A 171 2.42 -13.63 -13.49
C LYS A 171 1.82 -12.90 -12.28
N GLY A 172 2.68 -12.28 -11.48
CA GLY A 172 2.31 -11.58 -10.26
C GLY A 172 2.63 -12.37 -9.02
N ILE A 173 2.01 -11.96 -7.93
CA ILE A 173 2.12 -12.57 -6.62
C ILE A 173 0.71 -12.67 -6.01
N CYS A 174 0.62 -13.29 -4.85
CA CYS A 174 -0.50 -13.12 -3.95
C CYS A 174 0.03 -12.84 -2.54
N TRP A 175 -0.84 -12.88 -1.54
CA TRP A 175 -0.49 -12.64 -0.13
C TRP A 175 0.63 -13.54 0.42
N ALA A 176 0.92 -14.67 -0.23
CA ALA A 176 1.90 -15.66 0.19
C ALA A 176 2.92 -15.99 -0.91
N ARG A 177 4.17 -16.22 -0.50
CA ARG A 177 5.23 -16.64 -1.43
C ARG A 177 4.93 -17.98 -2.12
N ASN A 178 5.52 -18.18 -3.30
CA ASN A 178 5.48 -19.44 -4.08
C ASN A 178 4.07 -19.94 -4.43
N SER A 179 3.11 -19.03 -4.52
CA SER A 179 1.76 -19.35 -4.99
C SER A 179 1.71 -19.61 -6.50
N LYS A 180 0.75 -20.44 -6.90
CA LYS A 180 0.34 -20.64 -8.30
C LYS A 180 -0.97 -19.90 -8.65
N VAL A 181 -1.55 -19.22 -7.66
CA VAL A 181 -2.71 -18.34 -7.79
C VAL A 181 -2.24 -16.95 -7.44
N TYR A 182 -2.52 -16.00 -8.32
CA TYR A 182 -2.11 -14.61 -8.19
C TYR A 182 -3.35 -13.75 -8.02
N ASP A 183 -3.23 -12.65 -7.29
CA ASP A 183 -4.28 -11.65 -7.18
C ASP A 183 -3.76 -10.26 -7.58
N ILE A 184 -4.68 -9.44 -8.09
CA ILE A 184 -4.33 -8.14 -8.62
C ILE A 184 -3.97 -7.14 -7.53
N ASP A 185 -4.43 -7.34 -6.29
CA ASP A 185 -4.23 -6.40 -5.21
C ASP A 185 -2.78 -6.43 -4.73
N ASP A 186 -2.31 -7.61 -4.32
CA ASP A 186 -0.91 -7.84 -3.95
C ASP A 186 0.03 -7.61 -5.15
N SER A 187 -0.38 -7.99 -6.37
CA SER A 187 0.43 -7.75 -7.57
C SER A 187 0.55 -6.25 -7.89
N ALA A 188 -0.52 -5.47 -7.79
CA ALA A 188 -0.48 -4.02 -8.03
C ALA A 188 0.34 -3.30 -6.98
N MET A 189 0.15 -3.65 -5.70
CA MET A 189 0.91 -3.09 -4.60
C MET A 189 2.40 -3.44 -4.70
N GLY A 190 2.72 -4.71 -4.91
CA GLY A 190 4.08 -5.19 -5.10
C GLY A 190 4.76 -4.53 -6.30
N PHE A 191 4.09 -4.44 -7.45
CA PHE A 191 4.58 -3.77 -8.64
C PHE A 191 4.95 -2.30 -8.37
N ARG A 192 4.03 -1.55 -7.78
CA ARG A 192 4.22 -0.12 -7.49
C ARG A 192 5.40 0.11 -6.54
N LEU A 193 5.48 -0.69 -5.47
CA LEU A 193 6.54 -0.57 -4.47
C LEU A 193 7.90 -1.01 -5.02
N LEU A 194 7.97 -2.13 -5.73
CA LEU A 194 9.21 -2.59 -6.36
C LEU A 194 9.74 -1.53 -7.34
N ARG A 195 8.87 -1.01 -8.21
CA ARG A 195 9.23 0.01 -9.19
C ARG A 195 9.67 1.31 -8.53
N SER A 196 8.96 1.80 -7.51
CA SER A 196 9.32 3.05 -6.82
C SER A 196 10.63 2.97 -6.03
N HIS A 197 11.08 1.75 -5.68
CA HIS A 197 12.37 1.51 -5.05
C HIS A 197 13.46 1.06 -6.04
N GLY A 198 13.22 1.20 -7.35
CA GLY A 198 14.23 1.00 -8.39
C GLY A 198 14.44 -0.45 -8.84
N HIS A 199 13.53 -1.37 -8.52
CA HIS A 199 13.56 -2.73 -9.05
C HIS A 199 12.96 -2.78 -10.47
N GLU A 200 13.58 -3.55 -11.35
CA GLU A 200 13.08 -3.80 -12.70
C GLU A 200 11.90 -4.80 -12.67
N VAL A 201 10.69 -4.27 -12.82
CA VAL A 201 9.45 -5.08 -12.90
C VAL A 201 8.68 -4.71 -14.17
N SER A 202 8.28 -5.72 -14.95
CA SER A 202 7.48 -5.52 -16.17
C SER A 202 6.01 -5.32 -15.83
N ALA A 203 5.36 -4.37 -16.52
CA ALA A 203 3.92 -4.17 -16.47
C ALA A 203 3.11 -5.32 -17.10
N ASP A 204 3.77 -6.22 -17.86
CA ASP A 204 3.11 -7.39 -18.46
C ASP A 204 2.51 -8.34 -17.42
N VAL A 205 2.92 -8.21 -16.16
CA VAL A 205 2.30 -8.89 -15.02
C VAL A 205 0.78 -8.72 -15.01
N PHE A 206 0.27 -7.57 -15.45
CA PHE A 206 -1.16 -7.26 -15.44
C PHE A 206 -1.95 -7.93 -16.57
N GLN A 207 -1.28 -8.47 -17.60
CA GLN A 207 -1.94 -9.26 -18.65
C GLN A 207 -2.61 -10.52 -18.08
N HIS A 208 -2.15 -11.02 -16.93
CA HIS A 208 -2.77 -12.17 -16.27
C HIS A 208 -4.19 -11.87 -15.75
N PHE A 209 -4.46 -10.60 -15.43
CA PHE A 209 -5.71 -10.12 -14.82
C PHE A 209 -6.63 -9.42 -15.81
N GLU A 210 -6.12 -9.09 -17.00
CA GLU A 210 -6.85 -8.44 -18.07
C GLU A 210 -7.63 -9.48 -18.89
N LYS A 211 -8.89 -9.15 -19.20
CA LYS A 211 -9.70 -9.92 -20.14
C LYS A 211 -10.73 -9.04 -20.83
N GLY A 212 -10.48 -8.72 -22.10
CA GLY A 212 -11.44 -7.99 -22.95
C GLY A 212 -11.55 -6.50 -22.60
N GLY A 213 -10.46 -5.90 -22.10
CA GLY A 213 -10.41 -4.52 -21.64
C GLY A 213 -10.81 -4.31 -20.19
N GLU A 214 -11.21 -5.37 -19.48
CA GLU A 214 -11.59 -5.34 -18.06
C GLU A 214 -10.50 -6.03 -17.20
N PHE A 215 -10.40 -5.64 -15.94
CA PHE A 215 -9.45 -6.21 -14.98
C PHE A 215 -10.18 -6.84 -13.80
N CYS A 216 -9.76 -8.03 -13.40
CA CYS A 216 -10.38 -8.77 -12.29
C CYS A 216 -9.38 -9.10 -11.19
N CYS A 217 -9.86 -9.31 -9.95
CA CYS A 217 -9.04 -9.64 -8.79
C CYS A 217 -8.23 -10.93 -8.98
N PHE A 218 -8.80 -11.93 -9.65
CA PHE A 218 -8.15 -13.21 -9.92
C PHE A 218 -8.27 -13.54 -11.40
N GLY A 219 -7.19 -14.05 -11.99
CA GLY A 219 -7.19 -14.47 -13.39
C GLY A 219 -8.33 -15.46 -13.69
N ARG A 220 -9.09 -15.19 -14.76
CA ARG A 220 -10.24 -16.01 -15.22
C ARG A 220 -11.46 -16.01 -14.30
N GLN A 221 -11.53 -15.11 -13.32
CA GLN A 221 -12.73 -14.88 -12.49
C GLN A 221 -13.32 -13.50 -12.82
N SER A 222 -14.51 -13.22 -12.32
CA SER A 222 -15.23 -11.94 -12.50
C SER A 222 -15.30 -11.12 -11.21
N THR A 223 -14.46 -11.42 -10.22
CA THR A 223 -14.49 -10.73 -8.93
C THR A 223 -13.76 -9.40 -9.06
N GLU A 224 -14.44 -8.32 -8.70
CA GLU A 224 -13.90 -6.97 -8.62
C GLU A 224 -14.07 -6.47 -7.18
N ALA A 225 -13.01 -5.94 -6.59
CA ALA A 225 -13.02 -5.36 -5.25
C ALA A 225 -12.51 -3.92 -5.33
N VAL A 226 -13.10 -3.03 -4.52
CA VAL A 226 -12.78 -1.59 -4.53
C VAL A 226 -11.31 -1.37 -4.19
N THR A 227 -10.78 -2.06 -3.18
CA THR A 227 -9.38 -2.00 -2.76
C THR A 227 -8.41 -2.49 -3.84
N GLY A 228 -8.70 -3.64 -4.46
CA GLY A 228 -7.90 -4.18 -5.56
C GLY A 228 -7.85 -3.23 -6.77
N MET A 229 -8.99 -2.65 -7.14
CA MET A 229 -9.05 -1.66 -8.24
C MET A 229 -8.42 -0.32 -7.85
N PHE A 230 -8.52 0.09 -6.60
CA PHE A 230 -7.83 1.26 -6.06
C PHE A 230 -6.31 1.10 -6.12
N ASN A 231 -5.79 -0.07 -5.74
CA ASN A 231 -4.37 -0.35 -5.80
C ASN A 231 -3.87 -0.52 -7.24
N LEU A 232 -4.68 -1.11 -8.15
CA LEU A 232 -4.41 -1.09 -9.59
C LEU A 232 -4.34 0.35 -10.12
N TYR A 233 -5.28 1.22 -9.75
CA TYR A 233 -5.28 2.62 -10.14
C TYR A 233 -4.00 3.35 -9.67
N ARG A 234 -3.56 3.12 -8.44
CA ARG A 234 -2.31 3.69 -7.92
C ARG A 234 -1.09 3.14 -8.67
N ALA A 235 -1.04 1.84 -8.95
CA ALA A 235 0.04 1.19 -9.68
C ALA A 235 0.13 1.64 -11.13
N SER A 236 -1.01 1.86 -11.79
CA SER A 236 -1.08 2.32 -13.18
C SER A 236 -0.45 3.69 -13.41
N GLN A 237 -0.28 4.50 -12.36
CA GLN A 237 0.26 5.85 -12.47
C GLN A 237 1.80 5.91 -12.46
N VAL A 238 2.47 4.81 -12.09
CA VAL A 238 3.93 4.67 -12.20
C VAL A 238 4.35 4.05 -13.54
N LEU A 239 3.56 4.32 -14.60
CA LEU A 239 3.81 3.82 -15.95
C LEU A 239 5.02 4.50 -16.60
N PHE A 240 5.71 3.76 -17.47
CA PHE A 240 6.67 4.28 -18.43
C PHE A 240 6.02 4.45 -19.81
N PRO A 241 6.52 5.38 -20.64
CA PRO A 241 6.02 5.55 -22.00
C PRO A 241 6.03 4.24 -22.79
N GLY A 242 4.89 3.88 -23.39
CA GLY A 242 4.73 2.65 -24.18
C GLY A 242 4.13 1.46 -23.43
N GLU A 243 3.94 1.54 -22.10
CA GLU A 243 3.30 0.46 -21.32
C GLU A 243 1.77 0.50 -21.46
N LYS A 244 1.27 0.03 -22.62
CA LYS A 244 -0.16 0.11 -22.99
C LYS A 244 -1.09 -0.52 -21.95
N ILE A 245 -0.69 -1.65 -21.37
CA ILE A 245 -1.48 -2.36 -20.35
C ILE A 245 -1.75 -1.49 -19.11
N LEU A 246 -0.85 -0.56 -18.75
CA LEU A 246 -1.07 0.37 -17.63
C LEU A 246 -1.94 1.55 -18.02
N GLU A 247 -1.90 2.01 -19.27
CA GLU A 247 -2.86 3.02 -19.75
C GLU A 247 -4.29 2.47 -19.67
N ASP A 248 -4.47 1.22 -20.11
CA ASP A 248 -5.75 0.54 -20.10
C ASP A 248 -6.20 0.25 -18.66
N ALA A 249 -5.28 -0.21 -17.80
CA ALA A 249 -5.55 -0.39 -16.36
C ALA A 249 -5.97 0.92 -15.69
N LYS A 250 -5.26 2.03 -15.96
CA LYS A 250 -5.58 3.36 -15.41
C LYS A 250 -6.98 3.81 -15.81
N GLN A 251 -7.32 3.63 -17.09
CA GLN A 251 -8.62 4.02 -17.63
C GLN A 251 -9.75 3.20 -17.01
N PHE A 252 -9.59 1.87 -16.99
CA PHE A 252 -10.56 0.96 -16.40
C PHE A 252 -10.77 1.23 -14.91
N SER A 253 -9.69 1.21 -14.11
CA SER A 253 -9.79 1.36 -12.66
C SER A 253 -10.31 2.74 -12.25
N SER A 254 -9.94 3.81 -12.98
CA SER A 254 -10.48 5.15 -12.70
C SER A 254 -11.99 5.23 -12.95
N ASN A 255 -12.47 4.64 -14.05
CA ASN A 255 -13.89 4.60 -14.36
C ASN A 255 -14.66 3.79 -13.32
N PHE A 256 -14.19 2.58 -13.01
CA PHE A 256 -14.76 1.72 -11.98
C PHE A 256 -14.90 2.45 -10.64
N LEU A 257 -13.83 3.10 -10.16
CA LEU A 257 -13.84 3.81 -8.88
C LEU A 257 -14.78 5.02 -8.88
N LYS A 258 -14.87 5.77 -9.99
CA LYS A 258 -15.81 6.90 -10.13
C LYS A 258 -17.26 6.44 -10.15
N GLU A 259 -17.55 5.34 -10.84
CA GLU A 259 -18.90 4.74 -10.86
C GLU A 259 -19.31 4.30 -9.46
N ARG A 260 -18.43 3.60 -8.74
CA ARG A 260 -18.66 3.22 -7.34
C ARG A 260 -18.81 4.43 -6.43
N GLN A 261 -18.01 5.48 -6.62
CA GLN A 261 -18.16 6.73 -5.88
C GLN A 261 -19.51 7.39 -6.12
N ALA A 262 -19.95 7.50 -7.37
CA ALA A 262 -21.24 8.09 -7.74
C ALA A 262 -22.43 7.27 -7.22
N ALA A 263 -22.28 5.95 -7.14
CA ALA A 263 -23.30 5.04 -6.60
C ALA A 263 -23.28 4.94 -5.06
N ASN A 264 -22.36 5.62 -4.36
CA ASN A 264 -22.12 5.47 -2.92
C ASN A 264 -21.77 4.02 -2.52
N GLN A 265 -20.99 3.34 -3.37
CA GLN A 265 -20.58 1.94 -3.24
C GLN A 265 -19.07 1.78 -3.02
N LEU A 266 -18.44 2.74 -2.34
CA LEU A 266 -17.03 2.65 -1.94
C LEU A 266 -16.87 1.91 -0.61
N PHE A 267 -17.39 0.69 -0.56
CA PHE A 267 -17.15 -0.27 0.51
C PHE A 267 -16.43 -1.48 -0.08
N ASP A 268 -15.65 -2.16 0.74
CA ASP A 268 -14.86 -3.31 0.29
C ASP A 268 -15.32 -4.59 1.00
N LYS A 269 -15.35 -5.68 0.23
CA LYS A 269 -15.74 -6.99 0.74
C LYS A 269 -14.69 -7.60 1.67
N TRP A 270 -13.43 -7.21 1.51
CA TRP A 270 -12.27 -7.82 2.16
C TRP A 270 -11.77 -7.03 3.36
N ILE A 271 -12.27 -5.81 3.58
CA ILE A 271 -11.84 -4.96 4.69
C ILE A 271 -12.89 -3.92 5.06
N ILE A 272 -13.06 -3.74 6.36
CA ILE A 272 -13.79 -2.63 6.98
C ILE A 272 -12.74 -1.60 7.37
N MET A 273 -12.67 -0.52 6.59
CA MET A 273 -11.73 0.59 6.79
C MET A 273 -12.44 1.79 7.40
N LYS A 274 -11.70 2.57 8.21
CA LYS A 274 -12.20 3.82 8.77
C LYS A 274 -12.73 4.81 7.71
N ASP A 275 -12.01 5.02 6.62
CA ASP A 275 -12.42 5.96 5.55
C ASP A 275 -11.90 5.59 4.16
N LEU A 276 -12.32 4.44 3.62
CA LEU A 276 -12.02 4.04 2.25
C LEU A 276 -12.52 5.07 1.22
N SER A 277 -13.67 5.68 1.49
CA SER A 277 -14.29 6.67 0.61
C SER A 277 -13.40 7.91 0.42
N GLY A 278 -12.79 8.41 1.50
CA GLY A 278 -11.85 9.51 1.49
C GLY A 278 -10.53 9.15 0.83
N GLU A 279 -10.02 7.92 1.03
CA GLU A 279 -8.79 7.46 0.37
C GLU A 279 -8.95 7.43 -1.16
N VAL A 280 -10.04 6.84 -1.64
CA VAL A 280 -10.36 6.77 -3.08
C VAL A 280 -10.66 8.16 -3.63
N GLY A 281 -11.44 8.97 -2.90
CA GLY A 281 -11.78 10.33 -3.29
C GLY A 281 -10.55 11.21 -3.47
N TYR A 282 -9.60 11.15 -2.53
CA TYR A 282 -8.32 11.88 -2.62
C TYR A 282 -7.53 11.45 -3.87
N ALA A 283 -7.36 10.14 -4.12
CA ALA A 283 -6.56 9.68 -5.26
C ALA A 283 -7.20 9.97 -6.63
N LEU A 284 -8.53 9.99 -6.72
CA LEU A 284 -9.24 10.39 -7.94
C LEU A 284 -9.11 11.88 -8.21
N GLN A 285 -9.06 12.70 -7.16
CA GLN A 285 -8.91 14.16 -7.26
C GLN A 285 -7.45 14.58 -7.49
N PHE A 286 -6.51 13.91 -6.85
CA PHE A 286 -5.08 14.20 -6.87
C PHE A 286 -4.31 12.99 -7.40
N PRO A 287 -4.07 12.91 -8.72
CA PRO A 287 -3.21 11.88 -9.32
C PRO A 287 -1.81 11.89 -8.72
N TRP A 288 -1.07 10.79 -8.85
CA TRP A 288 0.27 10.63 -8.28
C TRP A 288 1.22 11.78 -8.64
N TYR A 289 1.20 12.27 -9.89
CA TYR A 289 2.01 13.40 -10.34
C TYR A 289 1.67 14.75 -9.68
N ALA A 290 0.50 14.87 -9.04
CA ALA A 290 0.06 16.05 -8.31
C ALA A 290 0.00 15.81 -6.79
N SER A 291 0.30 14.60 -6.32
CA SER A 291 0.26 14.24 -4.90
C SER A 291 1.56 14.66 -4.21
N LEU A 292 1.53 15.80 -3.51
CA LEU A 292 2.66 16.23 -2.70
C LEU A 292 2.72 15.40 -1.40
N PRO A 293 3.91 14.94 -0.97
CA PRO A 293 4.07 14.04 0.17
C PRO A 293 3.32 14.46 1.44
N ARG A 294 3.44 15.73 1.88
CA ARG A 294 2.73 16.18 3.09
C ARG A 294 1.24 16.38 2.89
N VAL A 295 0.78 16.64 1.67
CA VAL A 295 -0.66 16.76 1.40
C VAL A 295 -1.29 15.38 1.54
N GLU A 296 -0.74 14.36 0.88
CA GLU A 296 -1.22 12.98 0.99
C GLU A 296 -1.17 12.49 2.44
N THR A 297 -0.04 12.67 3.12
CA THR A 297 0.09 12.29 4.54
C THR A 297 -0.95 12.99 5.40
N ARG A 298 -1.24 14.28 5.18
CA ARG A 298 -2.21 15.01 5.99
C ARG A 298 -3.61 14.39 5.91
N PHE A 299 -4.07 14.04 4.71
CA PHE A 299 -5.36 13.37 4.53
C PHE A 299 -5.31 11.96 5.13
N TYR A 300 -4.23 11.22 4.88
CA TYR A 300 -4.11 9.84 5.33
C TYR A 300 -4.07 9.67 6.85
N LEU A 301 -3.55 10.65 7.59
CA LEU A 301 -3.60 10.68 9.06
C LEU A 301 -5.03 10.66 9.62
N GLU A 302 -6.01 11.18 8.87
CA GLU A 302 -7.43 11.14 9.26
C GLU A 302 -8.12 9.88 8.77
N GLN A 303 -7.61 9.24 7.70
CA GLN A 303 -8.25 8.12 7.03
C GLN A 303 -7.81 6.76 7.58
N TYR A 304 -6.54 6.63 7.99
CA TYR A 304 -6.00 5.39 8.52
C TYR A 304 -6.68 5.00 9.84
N GLY A 305 -7.25 3.78 9.89
CA GLY A 305 -7.99 3.28 11.04
C GLY A 305 -7.12 2.76 12.18
N GLY A 306 -5.80 2.65 11.98
CA GLY A 306 -4.92 2.11 13.01
C GLY A 306 -5.31 0.67 13.34
N GLN A 307 -5.56 0.39 14.62
CA GLN A 307 -5.94 -0.95 15.08
C GLN A 307 -7.40 -1.33 14.79
N ASP A 308 -8.23 -0.35 14.42
CA ASP A 308 -9.69 -0.51 14.27
C ASP A 308 -10.09 -0.99 12.86
N ASP A 309 -9.15 -1.00 11.91
CA ASP A 309 -9.38 -1.61 10.59
C ASP A 309 -9.48 -3.14 10.74
N VAL A 310 -10.50 -3.74 10.11
CA VAL A 310 -10.81 -5.18 10.22
C VAL A 310 -10.82 -5.81 8.84
N TRP A 311 -9.98 -6.82 8.62
CA TRP A 311 -9.97 -7.60 7.38
C TRP A 311 -10.97 -8.76 7.45
N ILE A 312 -11.63 -9.02 6.33
CA ILE A 312 -12.65 -10.07 6.17
C ILE A 312 -12.05 -11.18 5.30
N GLY A 313 -11.71 -12.31 5.93
CA GLY A 313 -11.39 -13.56 5.24
C GLY A 313 -12.49 -14.61 5.44
N LYS A 314 -12.12 -15.87 5.68
CA LYS A 314 -13.04 -16.87 6.28
C LYS A 314 -13.56 -16.41 7.64
N THR A 315 -12.67 -15.77 8.39
CA THR A 315 -12.92 -15.16 9.69
C THR A 315 -12.46 -13.71 9.63
N LEU A 316 -12.74 -12.94 10.67
CA LEU A 316 -12.25 -11.57 10.79
C LEU A 316 -10.79 -11.55 11.31
N TYR A 317 -10.04 -10.53 10.89
CA TYR A 317 -8.68 -10.21 11.33
C TYR A 317 -8.63 -8.73 11.73
N SER A 318 -7.94 -8.34 12.80
CA SER A 318 -7.90 -6.92 13.25
C SER A 318 -6.50 -6.44 13.65
N GLY A 319 -6.31 -5.24 14.22
CA GLY A 319 -4.99 -4.79 14.67
C GLY A 319 -4.49 -5.42 15.99
N LEU A 320 -5.38 -6.01 16.79
CA LEU A 320 -5.09 -6.63 18.08
C LEU A 320 -5.83 -7.97 18.24
N PRO A 321 -5.40 -8.86 19.16
CA PRO A 321 -6.29 -9.89 19.67
C PRO A 321 -7.51 -9.19 20.29
N LEU A 322 -8.70 -9.39 19.72
CA LEU A 322 -9.92 -8.74 20.20
C LEU A 322 -10.26 -9.28 21.60
N ASP A 323 -10.36 -8.38 22.58
CA ASP A 323 -10.94 -8.71 23.88
C ASP A 323 -12.45 -8.83 23.72
N LEU A 324 -12.90 -10.07 23.54
CA LEU A 324 -14.30 -10.40 23.33
C LEU A 324 -15.18 -9.98 24.52
N ASP A 325 -14.62 -9.74 25.70
CA ASP A 325 -15.36 -9.39 26.93
C ASP A 325 -15.68 -7.90 27.09
N SER A 326 -15.17 -7.05 26.18
CA SER A 326 -15.52 -5.62 26.10
C SER A 326 -16.88 -5.37 25.44
N ALA A 327 -17.53 -4.23 25.73
CA ALA A 327 -18.81 -3.85 25.14
C ALA A 327 -18.77 -3.73 23.60
N ASP A 328 -17.62 -3.31 23.04
CA ASP A 328 -17.38 -3.26 21.59
C ASP A 328 -17.14 -4.66 20.99
N GLY A 329 -16.65 -5.61 21.80
CA GLY A 329 -16.52 -7.03 21.44
C GLY A 329 -17.86 -7.75 21.24
N TYR A 330 -18.95 -7.28 21.87
CA TYR A 330 -20.28 -7.91 21.75
C TYR A 330 -20.92 -7.76 20.37
N GLU A 331 -20.66 -6.67 19.65
CA GLU A 331 -21.13 -6.51 18.26
C GLU A 331 -20.36 -7.43 17.29
N LEU A 332 -19.06 -7.66 17.55
CA LEU A 332 -18.17 -8.49 16.73
C LEU A 332 -18.32 -10.00 16.99
N ARG A 333 -18.82 -10.43 18.17
CA ARG A 333 -19.04 -11.85 18.55
C ARG A 333 -19.84 -12.68 17.53
N ILE A 334 -20.60 -12.04 16.62
CA ILE A 334 -21.52 -12.72 15.70
C ILE A 334 -20.84 -13.06 14.36
N LEU A 335 -19.80 -12.32 13.96
CA LEU A 335 -18.98 -12.59 12.76
C LEU A 335 -17.94 -13.72 12.99
N PHE A 336 -17.71 -14.12 14.24
CA PHE A 336 -16.74 -15.15 14.65
C PHE A 336 -17.23 -16.62 14.53
N LYS A 337 -18.42 -16.87 14.00
CA LYS A 337 -19.00 -18.23 13.97
C LYS A 337 -18.25 -19.24 13.08
N GLN A 338 -17.36 -18.80 12.19
CA GLN A 338 -16.48 -19.72 11.44
C GLN A 338 -15.29 -20.26 12.26
N GLU A 339 -14.97 -19.74 13.45
CA GLU A 339 -13.89 -20.32 14.28
C GLU A 339 -14.31 -21.59 15.02
N ALA A 340 -15.62 -21.73 15.31
CA ALA A 340 -16.19 -22.96 15.83
C ALA A 340 -15.94 -24.16 14.88
N VAL A 341 -15.77 -23.89 13.59
CA VAL A 341 -15.53 -24.86 12.51
C VAL A 341 -14.14 -25.44 12.59
N LEU A 342 -13.15 -24.56 12.73
CA LEU A 342 -11.74 -24.93 12.77
C LEU A 342 -11.44 -25.67 14.07
N ASN A 343 -12.00 -25.20 15.19
CA ASN A 343 -11.90 -25.89 16.48
C ASN A 343 -12.67 -27.21 16.48
N ALA A 344 -13.88 -27.29 15.88
CA ALA A 344 -14.60 -28.56 15.75
C ALA A 344 -13.86 -29.55 14.83
N LEU A 345 -13.29 -29.12 13.70
CA LEU A 345 -12.48 -29.96 12.82
C LEU A 345 -11.18 -30.42 13.49
N LEU A 346 -10.49 -29.55 14.24
CA LEU A 346 -9.28 -29.93 15.00
C LEU A 346 -9.59 -30.93 16.13
N VAL A 347 -10.71 -30.74 16.83
CA VAL A 347 -11.21 -31.68 17.85
C VAL A 347 -11.61 -33.03 17.21
N LEU A 348 -12.23 -33.01 16.03
CA LEU A 348 -12.55 -34.21 15.27
C LEU A 348 -11.29 -34.90 14.74
N LEU A 349 -10.26 -34.15 14.32
CA LEU A 349 -8.96 -34.68 13.89
C LEU A 349 -8.20 -35.38 15.04
N THR A 350 -8.21 -34.81 16.24
CA THR A 350 -7.60 -35.45 17.43
C THR A 350 -8.33 -36.73 17.82
N ARG A 351 -9.68 -36.74 17.76
CA ARG A 351 -10.49 -37.91 18.10
C ARG A 351 -10.44 -39.02 17.05
N HIS A 352 -10.53 -38.71 15.75
CA HIS A 352 -10.56 -39.72 14.68
C HIS A 352 -9.19 -40.17 14.18
N CYS A 353 -8.16 -39.32 14.23
CA CYS A 353 -6.84 -39.64 13.67
C CYS A 353 -5.77 -40.02 14.72
N LYS A 354 -6.12 -40.03 16.01
CA LYS A 354 -5.17 -40.26 17.13
C LYS A 354 -3.89 -39.41 17.01
N LEU A 355 -4.02 -38.18 16.51
CA LEU A 355 -2.89 -37.27 16.35
C LEU A 355 -2.56 -36.62 17.70
N PRO A 356 -1.27 -36.55 18.11
CA PRO A 356 -0.87 -35.91 19.35
C PRO A 356 -0.80 -34.39 19.12
N ILE A 357 -1.95 -33.72 19.05
CA ILE A 357 -2.04 -32.26 18.99
C ILE A 357 -2.61 -31.77 20.33
N PRO A 358 -1.90 -30.93 21.10
CA PRO A 358 -2.42 -30.40 22.36
C PRO A 358 -3.66 -29.54 22.10
N LEU A 359 -4.76 -29.86 22.80
CA LEU A 359 -6.01 -29.10 22.75
C LEU A 359 -5.85 -27.82 23.58
N VAL A 360 -5.98 -26.65 22.95
CA VAL A 360 -6.05 -25.36 23.64
C VAL A 360 -7.52 -25.11 24.07
N PRO A 361 -7.78 -24.58 25.28
CA PRO A 361 -9.15 -24.29 25.72
C PRO A 361 -9.92 -23.35 24.78
N PHE A 362 -11.23 -23.60 24.64
CA PHE A 362 -12.19 -22.90 23.76
C PHE A 362 -12.26 -21.37 23.91
N HIS A 363 -11.66 -20.79 24.95
CA HIS A 363 -11.66 -19.34 25.21
C HIS A 363 -10.46 -18.62 24.57
N SER A 364 -9.50 -19.35 24.00
CA SER A 364 -8.30 -18.79 23.36
C SER A 364 -8.47 -18.71 21.84
N VAL A 365 -9.59 -18.13 21.42
CA VAL A 365 -9.91 -17.96 20.00
C VAL A 365 -9.28 -16.65 19.54
N ILE A 366 -8.13 -16.76 18.87
CA ILE A 366 -7.34 -15.62 18.45
C ILE A 366 -7.92 -15.12 17.12
N ALA A 367 -8.73 -14.05 17.18
CA ALA A 367 -8.87 -13.16 16.03
C ALA A 367 -7.46 -12.79 15.58
N VAL A 368 -7.06 -13.26 14.41
CA VAL A 368 -5.67 -13.14 13.97
C VAL A 368 -5.46 -11.68 13.62
N ALA A 369 -4.54 -11.05 14.32
CA ALA A 369 -4.26 -9.67 14.06
C ALA A 369 -3.34 -9.52 12.84
N MET A 370 -3.46 -8.40 12.12
CA MET A 370 -2.45 -7.88 11.19
C MET A 370 -1.70 -6.71 11.87
N PRO A 371 -1.00 -6.94 13.00
CA PRO A 371 -0.48 -5.87 13.86
C PRO A 371 0.67 -5.08 13.21
N PHE A 372 1.26 -5.61 12.14
CA PHE A 372 2.30 -4.94 11.36
C PHE A 372 1.73 -4.10 10.20
N VAL A 373 0.42 -4.12 10.00
CA VAL A 373 -0.28 -3.32 8.97
C VAL A 373 -1.23 -2.30 9.62
N SER A 374 -2.04 -2.77 10.56
CA SER A 374 -3.09 -2.01 11.25
C SER A 374 -2.69 -1.81 12.71
N ASN A 375 -2.05 -0.67 12.99
CA ASN A 375 -1.34 -0.41 14.24
C ASN A 375 -1.50 1.04 14.73
N LYS A 376 -1.91 1.20 16.00
CA LYS A 376 -2.06 2.49 16.67
C LYS A 376 -0.73 3.24 16.84
N THR A 377 0.35 2.53 17.13
CA THR A 377 1.70 3.10 17.29
C THR A 377 2.16 3.82 16.03
N TYR A 378 1.85 3.29 14.84
CA TYR A 378 2.18 3.95 13.57
C TYR A 378 1.47 5.29 13.46
N LEU A 379 0.18 5.34 13.81
CA LEU A 379 -0.61 6.57 13.74
C LEU A 379 -0.15 7.60 14.77
N GLU A 380 0.15 7.19 16.00
CA GLU A 380 0.66 8.07 17.06
C GLU A 380 2.00 8.70 16.67
N LEU A 381 2.94 7.88 16.20
CA LEU A 381 4.24 8.36 15.72
C LEU A 381 4.08 9.32 14.53
N ALA A 382 3.20 8.99 13.59
CA ALA A 382 2.96 9.82 12.41
C ALA A 382 2.34 11.18 12.75
N LYS A 383 1.42 11.23 13.72
CA LYS A 383 0.85 12.50 14.21
C LYS A 383 1.89 13.37 14.89
N LEU A 384 2.73 12.78 15.75
CA LEU A 384 3.81 13.50 16.42
C LEU A 384 4.80 14.07 15.40
N ASP A 385 5.30 13.22 14.50
CA ASP A 385 6.25 13.61 13.46
C ASP A 385 5.71 14.72 12.54
N TYR A 386 4.45 14.60 12.12
CA TYR A 386 3.81 15.60 11.27
C TYR A 386 3.69 16.95 11.99
N ASN A 387 3.29 16.94 13.27
CA ASN A 387 3.15 18.16 14.06
C ASN A 387 4.50 18.84 14.32
N ASP A 388 5.55 18.06 14.60
CA ASP A 388 6.90 18.59 14.81
C ASP A 388 7.45 19.24 13.53
N CYS A 389 7.30 18.58 12.39
CA CYS A 389 7.66 19.17 11.09
C CYS A 389 6.86 20.45 10.82
N GLN A 390 5.54 20.43 11.07
CA GLN A 390 4.69 21.59 10.84
C GLN A 390 5.06 22.77 11.75
N ALA A 391 5.44 22.52 13.00
CA ALA A 391 5.89 23.57 13.91
C ALA A 391 7.14 24.27 13.38
N LEU A 392 8.12 23.51 12.90
CA LEU A 392 9.31 24.05 12.23
C LEU A 392 8.93 24.86 10.98
N HIS A 393 8.04 24.33 10.13
CA HIS A 393 7.64 25.01 8.90
C HIS A 393 6.96 26.36 9.17
N ARG A 394 6.22 26.50 10.28
CA ARG A 394 5.66 27.81 10.68
C ARG A 394 6.75 28.81 11.05
N MET A 395 7.78 28.40 11.79
CA MET A 395 8.91 29.27 12.14
C MET A 395 9.73 29.69 10.90
N GLU A 396 9.91 28.77 9.96
CA GLU A 396 10.56 29.04 8.68
C GLU A 396 9.75 30.01 7.82
N LEU A 397 8.42 29.86 7.79
CA LEU A 397 7.53 30.76 7.06
C LEU A 397 7.64 32.21 7.57
N ASP A 398 7.65 32.41 8.89
CA ASP A 398 7.86 33.73 9.50
C ASP A 398 9.23 34.34 9.10
N THR A 399 10.24 33.49 8.98
CA THR A 399 11.58 33.90 8.54
C THR A 399 11.59 34.33 7.07
N ILE A 400 10.88 33.59 6.21
CA ILE A 400 10.76 33.91 4.78
C ILE A 400 9.92 35.17 4.54
N GLN A 401 8.87 35.38 5.32
CA GLN A 401 8.07 36.60 5.24
C GLN A 401 8.88 37.85 5.62
N ARG A 402 9.66 37.78 6.71
CA ARG A 402 10.59 38.87 7.06
C ARG A 402 11.61 39.15 5.96
N TRP A 403 12.21 38.10 5.40
CA TRP A 403 13.15 38.23 4.28
C TRP A 403 12.50 38.92 3.05
N TYR A 404 11.26 38.58 2.72
CA TYR A 404 10.51 39.21 1.64
C TYR A 404 10.32 40.72 1.88
N GLU A 405 9.99 41.12 3.12
CA GLU A 405 9.80 42.52 3.51
C GLU A 405 11.13 43.28 3.49
N GLU A 406 12.20 42.71 4.07
CA GLU A 406 13.55 43.29 4.07
C GLU A 406 14.12 43.50 2.65
N CYS A 407 13.69 42.69 1.68
CA CYS A 407 14.09 42.81 0.28
C CYS A 407 13.12 43.65 -0.54
N ASN A 408 12.04 44.18 0.04
CA ASN A 408 11.01 44.96 -0.66
C ASN A 408 10.48 44.29 -1.94
N LEU A 409 10.39 42.95 -1.97
CA LEU A 409 10.04 42.21 -3.20
C LEU A 409 8.67 42.58 -3.77
N GLY A 410 7.75 43.03 -2.92
CA GLY A 410 6.44 43.54 -3.31
C GLY A 410 6.49 44.75 -4.24
N GLU A 411 7.50 45.63 -4.08
CA GLU A 411 7.68 46.81 -4.96
C GLU A 411 8.12 46.42 -6.37
N PHE A 412 8.65 45.21 -6.53
CA PHE A 412 9.12 44.64 -7.79
C PHE A 412 8.10 43.68 -8.41
N GLY A 413 6.86 43.68 -7.93
CA GLY A 413 5.75 42.93 -8.51
C GLY A 413 5.58 41.50 -7.99
N PHE A 414 6.46 41.02 -7.10
CA PHE A 414 6.30 39.69 -6.50
C PHE A 414 5.34 39.74 -5.31
N SER A 415 4.24 39.01 -5.37
CA SER A 415 3.17 39.11 -4.37
C SER A 415 3.42 38.25 -3.12
N LYS A 416 2.90 38.69 -1.97
CA LYS A 416 2.87 37.87 -0.73
C LYS A 416 2.17 36.52 -0.96
N ARG A 417 1.13 36.46 -1.81
CA ARG A 417 0.44 35.21 -2.15
C ARG A 417 1.37 34.22 -2.88
N ALA A 418 2.17 34.71 -3.83
CA ALA A 418 3.14 33.88 -4.54
C ALA A 418 4.23 33.36 -3.59
N LEU A 419 4.70 34.18 -2.64
CA LEU A 419 5.63 33.75 -1.59
C LEU A 419 5.06 32.60 -0.75
N LEU A 420 3.82 32.74 -0.28
CA LEU A 420 3.14 31.71 0.51
C LEU A 420 2.98 30.41 -0.27
N LEU A 421 2.57 30.50 -1.54
CA LEU A 421 2.41 29.33 -2.41
C LEU A 421 3.77 28.65 -2.67
N GLY A 422 4.81 29.42 -2.97
CA GLY A 422 6.16 28.90 -3.16
C GLY A 422 6.68 28.17 -1.92
N TYR A 423 6.47 28.76 -0.73
CA TYR A 423 6.83 28.11 0.53
C TYR A 423 6.01 26.85 0.80
N PHE A 424 4.69 26.89 0.57
CA PHE A 424 3.83 25.73 0.72
C PHE A 424 4.29 24.57 -0.18
N LEU A 425 4.59 24.82 -1.46
CA LEU A 425 5.08 23.79 -2.38
C LEU A 425 6.42 23.21 -1.93
N ALA A 426 7.33 24.05 -1.46
CA ALA A 426 8.62 23.60 -0.95
C ALA A 426 8.46 22.74 0.31
N ALA A 427 7.71 23.21 1.29
CA ALA A 427 7.49 22.50 2.55
C ALA A 427 6.66 21.23 2.41
N ALA A 428 5.71 21.20 1.48
CA ALA A 428 4.91 20.01 1.21
C ALA A 428 5.68 18.91 0.48
N SER A 429 6.77 19.27 -0.22
CA SER A 429 7.61 18.36 -1.00
C SER A 429 8.84 17.87 -0.26
N ILE A 430 9.59 18.79 0.37
CA ILE A 430 10.82 18.52 1.13
C ILE A 430 10.52 18.90 2.57
N TYR A 431 10.01 17.98 3.38
CA TYR A 431 9.40 18.30 4.67
C TYR A 431 10.31 18.04 5.86
N GLU A 432 11.39 17.29 5.65
CA GLU A 432 12.29 16.80 6.69
C GLU A 432 12.99 17.97 7.40
N PRO A 433 13.07 17.97 8.75
CA PRO A 433 13.66 19.07 9.51
C PRO A 433 15.08 19.45 9.06
N GLU A 434 15.93 18.44 8.83
CA GLU A 434 17.32 18.55 8.41
C GLU A 434 17.49 19.17 7.01
N ARG A 435 16.43 19.18 6.18
CA ARG A 435 16.44 19.73 4.82
C ARG A 435 15.86 21.14 4.72
N SER A 436 15.83 21.86 5.85
CA SER A 436 15.38 23.27 5.94
C SER A 436 16.06 24.17 4.91
N ARG A 437 17.37 24.05 4.74
CA ARG A 437 18.13 24.88 3.79
C ARG A 437 17.66 24.73 2.36
N GLU A 438 17.36 23.50 1.95
CA GLU A 438 16.87 23.19 0.60
C GLU A 438 15.50 23.82 0.34
N ARG A 439 14.58 23.74 1.31
CA ARG A 439 13.28 24.43 1.23
C ARG A 439 13.46 25.94 1.07
N LEU A 440 14.23 26.56 1.95
CA LEU A 440 14.41 28.02 1.95
C LEU A 440 15.11 28.49 0.67
N ALA A 441 16.07 27.71 0.17
CA ALA A 441 16.75 27.94 -1.11
C ALA A 441 15.79 27.94 -2.28
N TRP A 442 14.92 26.93 -2.37
CA TRP A 442 13.91 26.82 -3.41
C TRP A 442 13.02 28.06 -3.40
N VAL A 443 12.44 28.40 -2.25
CA VAL A 443 11.50 29.53 -2.14
C VAL A 443 12.14 30.86 -2.53
N LYS A 444 13.35 31.14 -2.02
CA LYS A 444 14.08 32.36 -2.37
C LYS A 444 14.38 32.40 -3.86
N THR A 445 14.85 31.31 -4.44
CA THR A 445 15.18 31.23 -5.87
C THR A 445 13.95 31.47 -6.73
N THR A 446 12.83 30.81 -6.44
CA THR A 446 11.55 31.02 -7.15
C THR A 446 11.11 32.48 -7.06
N ALA A 447 11.11 33.07 -5.87
CA ALA A 447 10.72 34.46 -5.65
C ALA A 447 11.56 35.45 -6.46
N LEU A 448 12.87 35.23 -6.50
CA LEU A 448 13.82 36.07 -7.25
C LEU A 448 13.63 35.95 -8.76
N VAL A 449 13.45 34.72 -9.26
CA VAL A 449 13.20 34.48 -10.69
C VAL A 449 11.90 35.15 -11.12
N GLU A 450 10.83 35.01 -10.35
CA GLU A 450 9.54 35.66 -10.64
C GLU A 450 9.63 37.18 -10.57
N THR A 451 10.38 37.72 -9.59
CA THR A 451 10.62 39.16 -9.48
C THR A 451 11.35 39.70 -10.71
N ILE A 452 12.43 39.02 -11.13
CA ILE A 452 13.19 39.41 -12.33
C ILE A 452 12.29 39.33 -13.58
N ALA A 453 11.52 38.25 -13.73
CA ALA A 453 10.61 38.07 -14.86
C ALA A 453 9.53 39.15 -14.90
N SER A 454 8.94 39.50 -13.76
CA SER A 454 7.89 40.52 -13.65
C SER A 454 8.42 41.93 -13.88
N TYR A 455 9.65 42.23 -13.47
CA TYR A 455 10.23 43.55 -13.60
C TYR A 455 10.78 43.84 -15.01
N PHE A 456 11.39 42.83 -15.65
CA PHE A 456 11.97 42.95 -16.98
C PHE A 456 11.04 42.39 -18.06
N ASP A 457 9.96 43.13 -18.32
CA ASP A 457 8.96 42.80 -19.35
C ASP A 457 9.50 42.96 -20.78
N LYS A 458 10.47 43.88 -20.99
CA LYS A 458 11.12 44.11 -22.29
C LYS A 458 12.44 43.36 -22.43
N GLU A 459 12.61 42.64 -23.54
CA GLU A 459 13.81 41.86 -23.87
C GLU A 459 15.14 42.65 -23.74
N GLU A 460 15.15 43.92 -24.11
CA GLU A 460 16.35 44.77 -24.08
C GLU A 460 16.84 45.00 -22.65
N MET A 461 15.91 45.22 -21.71
CA MET A 461 16.26 45.39 -20.29
C MET A 461 16.72 44.06 -19.68
N ARG A 462 16.13 42.94 -20.11
CA ARG A 462 16.58 41.59 -19.72
C ARG A 462 18.03 41.33 -20.18
N ARG A 463 18.36 41.68 -21.43
CA ARG A 463 19.72 41.57 -21.98
C ARG A 463 20.71 42.49 -21.24
N ALA A 464 20.31 43.70 -20.88
CA ALA A 464 21.13 44.63 -20.10
C ALA A 464 21.45 44.07 -18.70
N PHE A 465 20.44 43.55 -17.99
CA PHE A 465 20.61 42.90 -16.69
C PHE A 465 21.52 41.67 -16.76
N LEU A 466 21.32 40.80 -17.75
CA LEU A 466 22.16 39.60 -17.93
C LEU A 466 23.62 39.96 -18.22
N ASN A 467 23.87 40.98 -19.02
CA ASN A 467 25.22 41.48 -19.31
C ASN A 467 25.89 42.09 -18.07
N GLU A 468 25.13 42.75 -17.20
CA GLU A 468 25.65 43.30 -15.94
C GLU A 468 25.92 42.18 -14.91
N PHE A 469 25.00 41.22 -14.79
CA PHE A 469 25.16 40.05 -13.93
C PHE A 469 26.37 39.19 -14.33
N ALA A 470 26.55 38.92 -15.63
CA ALA A 470 27.66 38.10 -16.14
C ALA A 470 29.05 38.75 -16.02
N LYS A 471 29.12 40.09 -16.00
CA LYS A 471 30.39 40.83 -15.84
C LYS A 471 30.88 40.89 -14.39
N ASN A 472 30.03 40.57 -13.42
CA ASN A 472 30.31 40.72 -12.00
C ASN A 472 30.79 39.40 -11.36
N ASN A 473 32.10 39.12 -11.43
CA ASN A 473 32.73 38.04 -10.65
C ASN A 473 33.23 38.49 -9.26
N THR A 474 33.12 39.78 -8.92
CA THR A 474 33.49 40.34 -7.61
C THR A 474 32.47 41.42 -7.19
N PRO A 475 31.57 41.16 -6.21
CA PRO A 475 30.42 42.04 -5.98
C PRO A 475 30.69 43.32 -5.19
N ARG A 476 31.76 43.45 -4.40
CA ARG A 476 31.82 44.52 -3.39
C ARG A 476 32.27 45.89 -3.92
N ASP A 477 33.41 45.96 -4.59
CA ASP A 477 34.12 47.23 -4.78
C ASP A 477 33.62 48.04 -5.99
N TYR A 478 33.11 47.37 -7.02
CA TYR A 478 32.51 48.05 -8.17
C TYR A 478 31.08 48.55 -7.87
N ILE A 479 30.33 47.81 -7.04
CA ILE A 479 29.00 48.20 -6.59
C ILE A 479 29.11 49.47 -5.74
N ILE A 480 30.04 49.57 -4.77
CA ILE A 480 30.28 50.81 -4.00
C ILE A 480 30.56 52.03 -4.89
N ARG A 481 31.24 51.82 -6.02
CA ARG A 481 31.55 52.90 -6.96
C ARG A 481 30.34 53.33 -7.80
N ARG A 482 29.53 52.39 -8.28
CA ARG A 482 28.34 52.67 -9.13
C ARG A 482 27.06 52.96 -8.32
N LEU A 483 27.05 52.61 -7.03
CA LEU A 483 26.07 53.00 -6.00
C LEU A 483 25.88 54.53 -5.92
N LYS A 484 26.85 55.32 -6.40
CA LYS A 484 26.78 56.79 -6.45
C LYS A 484 26.16 57.34 -7.74
N GLU A 485 26.06 56.56 -8.81
CA GLU A 485 25.80 57.10 -10.17
C GLU A 485 24.40 56.78 -10.71
N THR A 486 23.75 55.68 -10.31
CA THR A 486 22.39 55.33 -10.76
C THR A 486 21.32 55.70 -9.73
N LYS A 487 20.54 56.76 -9.99
CA LYS A 487 19.30 57.08 -9.26
C LYS A 487 18.14 56.18 -9.72
N GLY A 488 17.53 55.41 -8.82
CA GLY A 488 16.24 54.71 -9.02
C GLY A 488 16.25 53.19 -8.80
N ARG A 489 15.05 52.58 -8.81
CA ARG A 489 14.68 51.17 -8.46
C ARG A 489 15.59 50.04 -9.00
N CYS A 490 16.36 50.27 -10.07
CA CYS A 490 17.43 49.37 -10.54
C CYS A 490 18.50 49.11 -9.45
N HIS A 491 18.78 50.10 -8.61
CA HIS A 491 19.72 50.05 -7.48
C HIS A 491 19.38 48.95 -6.46
N GLU A 492 18.09 48.73 -6.19
CA GLU A 492 17.65 47.78 -5.18
C GLU A 492 17.59 46.35 -5.75
N LEU A 493 17.20 46.19 -7.03
CA LEU A 493 17.24 44.89 -7.72
C LEU A 493 18.65 44.33 -7.86
N THR A 494 19.65 45.16 -8.11
CA THR A 494 21.05 44.70 -8.16
C THR A 494 21.54 44.25 -6.78
N LYS A 495 21.13 44.91 -5.68
CA LYS A 495 21.40 44.42 -4.32
C LYS A 495 20.70 43.10 -4.02
N ILE A 496 19.45 42.95 -4.45
CA ILE A 496 18.66 41.72 -4.31
C ILE A 496 19.30 40.59 -5.13
N ALA A 497 19.73 40.85 -6.37
CA ALA A 497 20.42 39.90 -7.25
C ALA A 497 21.80 39.49 -6.71
N VAL A 498 22.50 40.39 -6.00
CA VAL A 498 23.78 40.07 -5.33
C VAL A 498 23.56 39.26 -4.06
N LYS A 499 22.57 39.61 -3.22
CA LYS A 499 22.17 38.77 -2.07
C LYS A 499 21.69 37.39 -2.51
N ALA A 500 21.02 37.33 -3.67
CA ALA A 500 20.61 36.10 -4.35
C ALA A 500 21.81 35.29 -4.85
N ASP A 501 22.78 35.92 -5.50
CA ASP A 501 24.00 35.25 -5.99
C ASP A 501 24.89 34.80 -4.82
N GLU A 502 24.97 35.56 -3.72
CA GLU A 502 25.63 35.13 -2.48
C GLU A 502 24.93 33.92 -1.86
N SER A 503 23.59 33.93 -1.80
CA SER A 503 22.79 32.79 -1.34
C SER A 503 22.96 31.58 -2.27
N ARG A 504 22.93 31.79 -3.59
CA ARG A 504 23.16 30.79 -4.63
C ARG A 504 24.57 30.23 -4.60
N ARG A 505 25.61 31.05 -4.41
CA ARG A 505 27.01 30.60 -4.28
C ARG A 505 27.20 29.79 -3.02
N ARG A 506 26.58 30.20 -1.90
CA ARG A 506 26.61 29.45 -0.64
C ARG A 506 25.89 28.10 -0.79
N LEU A 507 24.74 28.09 -1.46
CA LEU A 507 24.02 26.86 -1.84
C LEU A 507 24.78 26.01 -2.87
N ARG A 508 25.50 26.62 -3.80
CA ARG A 508 26.30 25.93 -4.83
C ARG A 508 27.53 25.30 -4.22
N LEU A 509 28.18 25.95 -3.27
CA LEU A 509 29.26 25.36 -2.46
C LEU A 509 28.76 24.14 -1.68
N GLU A 510 27.58 24.24 -1.06
CA GLU A 510 26.94 23.11 -0.34
C GLU A 510 26.43 22.01 -1.31
N LEU A 511 25.91 22.37 -2.49
CA LEU A 511 25.53 21.42 -3.55
C LEU A 511 26.73 20.76 -4.20
N ASP A 512 27.86 21.45 -4.36
CA ASP A 512 29.10 20.88 -4.87
C ASP A 512 29.73 19.94 -3.81
N GLU A 513 29.50 20.20 -2.51
CA GLU A 513 29.85 19.31 -1.40
C GLU A 513 28.99 18.02 -1.42
N VAL A 514 27.66 18.17 -1.57
CA VAL A 514 26.71 17.05 -1.74
C VAL A 514 26.95 16.28 -3.05
N LYS A 515 27.28 16.98 -4.14
CA LYS A 515 27.63 16.39 -5.42
C LYS A 515 28.96 15.65 -5.36
N GLY A 516 29.93 16.15 -4.59
CA GLY A 516 31.17 15.44 -4.28
C GLY A 516 30.94 14.16 -3.47
N GLU A 517 29.96 14.14 -2.56
CA GLU A 517 29.54 12.92 -1.85
C GLU A 517 28.76 11.94 -2.76
N LEU A 518 27.85 12.45 -3.60
CA LEU A 518 27.12 11.65 -4.59
C LEU A 518 28.04 11.10 -5.68
N GLU A 519 29.07 11.83 -6.09
CA GLU A 519 30.09 11.38 -7.03
C GLU A 519 30.99 10.30 -6.38
N LYS A 520 31.32 10.40 -5.09
CA LYS A 520 31.98 9.32 -4.33
C LYS A 520 31.12 8.05 -4.25
N LEU A 521 29.81 8.20 -4.00
CA LEU A 521 28.86 7.08 -3.97
C LEU A 521 28.63 6.46 -5.37
N SER A 522 28.56 7.30 -6.41
CA SER A 522 28.45 6.85 -7.81
C SER A 522 29.74 6.20 -8.32
N GLY A 523 30.91 6.64 -7.83
CA GLY A 523 32.21 6.04 -8.11
C GLY A 523 32.32 4.63 -7.53
N GLN A 524 31.78 4.40 -6.34
CA GLN A 524 31.63 3.06 -5.75
C GLN A 524 30.66 2.18 -6.57
N HIS A 525 29.58 2.76 -7.11
CA HIS A 525 28.62 2.06 -7.97
C HIS A 525 29.18 1.74 -9.38
N SER A 526 29.98 2.63 -9.96
CA SER A 526 30.74 2.42 -11.20
C SER A 526 31.80 1.32 -11.05
N MET A 527 32.41 1.20 -9.86
CA MET A 527 33.36 0.12 -9.56
C MET A 527 32.64 -1.25 -9.52
N MET A 528 31.47 -1.34 -8.87
CA MET A 528 30.62 -2.54 -8.92
C MET A 528 30.11 -2.87 -10.34
N LYS A 529 29.77 -1.86 -11.15
CA LYS A 529 29.28 -2.07 -12.53
C LYS A 529 30.39 -2.57 -13.47
N LYS A 530 31.62 -2.07 -13.30
CA LYS A 530 32.80 -2.58 -14.00
C LYS A 530 33.19 -3.98 -13.58
N ASP A 531 33.02 -4.35 -12.30
CA ASP A 531 33.25 -5.72 -11.85
C ASP A 531 32.21 -6.70 -12.44
N CYS A 532 30.95 -6.27 -12.60
CA CYS A 532 29.92 -7.04 -13.31
C CYS A 532 30.20 -7.17 -14.82
N GLU A 533 30.58 -6.10 -15.51
CA GLU A 533 30.96 -6.13 -16.93
C GLU A 533 32.23 -6.95 -17.19
N TRP A 534 33.16 -6.99 -16.22
CA TRP A 534 34.36 -7.83 -16.27
C TRP A 534 34.03 -9.32 -16.07
N MET A 535 33.01 -9.65 -15.27
CA MET A 535 32.52 -11.03 -15.13
C MET A 535 31.76 -11.54 -16.36
N ASP A 536 30.98 -10.70 -17.05
CA ASP A 536 30.26 -11.11 -18.28
C ASP A 536 31.19 -11.32 -19.48
N LYS A 537 32.30 -10.58 -19.58
CA LYS A 537 33.33 -10.80 -20.62
C LYS A 537 34.12 -12.09 -20.46
N ARG A 538 34.09 -12.75 -19.29
CA ARG A 538 34.69 -14.09 -19.09
C ARG A 538 33.76 -15.25 -19.44
N LYS A 539 32.46 -15.00 -19.62
CA LYS A 539 31.50 -16.03 -20.09
C LYS A 539 31.41 -16.14 -21.61
N THR A 540 32.04 -15.22 -22.34
CA THR A 540 32.03 -15.13 -23.80
C THR A 540 33.39 -15.39 -24.45
N ASN A 541 34.35 -15.98 -23.70
CA ASN A 541 35.61 -16.52 -24.23
C ASN A 541 35.78 -17.99 -23.85
#